data_AF-A0AAJ3YYS0-F1
#
_entry.id   AF-A0AAJ3YYS0-F1
#
_cell.length_a   1.000
_cell.length_b   1.000
_cell.length_c   1.000
_cell.angle_alpha   90.00
_cell.angle_beta   90.00
_cell.angle_gamma   90.00
#
_symmetry.space_group_name_H-M   'P 1'
#
loop_
_entity.id
_entity.type
_entity.pdbx_description
1 polymer ?
#
loop_
_entity_poly.entity_id
_entity_poly.type
_entity_poly.pdbx_seq_one_letter_code
_entity_poly.pdbx_strand_id
1 'polypeptide(L)'
;MKPVISKELENAIHEKIIIDLCIHAMDTKLTKAESNKEPELVEYYEGKLKKLFSIRKELNDYLKKENTKIQEFVVCDDMFVEYPYYIRTKEGGIKEGEARYWKAALKLHMKNKLEEL
;
A
#
# COMPACT_ATOMS: atom_id res chain seq x y z
N MET A 1 21.66 2.95 4.48
CA MET A 1 21.46 2.31 5.81
C MET A 1 20.00 2.46 6.18
N LYS A 2 19.28 1.36 6.41
CA LYS A 2 17.87 1.44 6.85
C LYS A 2 17.83 2.06 8.26
N PRO A 3 16.96 3.05 8.51
CA PRO A 3 16.83 3.62 9.83
C PRO A 3 16.26 2.55 10.77
N VAL A 4 16.80 2.46 11.98
CA VAL A 4 16.23 1.59 13.01
C VAL A 4 14.85 2.14 13.37
N ILE A 5 13.81 1.42 12.97
CA ILE A 5 12.40 1.74 13.18
C ILE A 5 11.73 0.59 13.94
N SER A 6 10.61 0.87 14.61
CA SER A 6 9.84 -0.18 15.27
C SER A 6 9.29 -1.16 14.24
N LYS A 7 9.10 -2.42 14.67
CA LYS A 7 8.51 -3.44 13.81
C LYS A 7 7.07 -3.08 13.40
N GLU A 8 6.33 -2.44 14.30
CA GLU A 8 4.99 -1.92 14.05
C GLU A 8 4.98 -0.90 12.91
N LEU A 9 5.93 0.06 12.91
CA LEU A 9 6.03 1.05 11.84
C LEU A 9 6.43 0.42 10.51
N GLU A 10 7.36 -0.53 10.53
CA GLU A 10 7.72 -1.30 9.34
C GLU A 10 6.51 -2.04 8.76
N ASN A 11 5.73 -2.72 9.61
CA ASN A 11 4.53 -3.41 9.20
C ASN A 11 3.47 -2.44 8.67
N ALA A 12 3.30 -1.27 9.27
CA ALA A 12 2.36 -0.26 8.79
C ALA A 12 2.76 0.29 7.41
N ILE A 13 4.07 0.52 7.17
CA ILE A 13 4.58 0.90 5.85
C ILE A 13 4.29 -0.19 4.82
N HIS A 14 4.57 -1.45 5.17
CA HIS A 14 4.28 -2.59 4.31
C HIS A 14 2.79 -2.68 3.95
N GLU A 15 1.94 -2.70 4.97
CA GLU A 15 0.49 -2.80 4.80
C GLU A 15 -0.05 -1.65 3.96
N LYS A 16 0.45 -0.44 4.19
CA LYS A 16 0.04 0.75 3.44
C LYS A 16 0.36 0.64 1.94
N ILE A 17 1.51 0.05 1.59
CA ILE A 17 1.89 -0.21 0.20
C ILE A 17 0.97 -1.26 -0.43
N ILE A 18 0.72 -2.37 0.27
CA ILE A 18 -0.17 -3.44 -0.22
C ILE A 18 -1.59 -2.91 -0.45
N ILE A 19 -2.12 -2.13 0.50
CA ILE A 19 -3.48 -1.56 0.40
C ILE A 19 -3.59 -0.61 -0.81
N ASP A 20 -2.62 0.27 -1.05
CA ASP A 20 -2.65 1.16 -2.21
C ASP A 20 -2.63 0.39 -3.54
N LEU A 21 -1.80 -0.64 -3.62
CA LEU A 21 -1.74 -1.51 -4.79
C LEU A 21 -3.07 -2.26 -4.99
N CYS A 22 -3.68 -2.75 -3.92
CA CYS A 22 -4.99 -3.41 -3.97
C CYS A 22 -6.08 -2.45 -4.43
N ILE A 23 -6.10 -1.21 -3.94
CA ILE A 23 -7.05 -0.18 -4.38
C ILE A 23 -6.90 0.05 -5.88
N HIS A 24 -5.68 0.30 -6.35
CA HIS A 24 -5.45 0.53 -7.78
C HIS A 24 -5.89 -0.67 -8.64
N ALA A 25 -5.60 -1.89 -8.19
CA ALA A 25 -6.02 -3.11 -8.88
C ALA A 25 -7.54 -3.29 -8.89
N MET A 26 -8.23 -2.99 -7.78
CA MET A 26 -9.70 -3.09 -7.69
C MET A 26 -10.39 -2.01 -8.50
N ASP A 27 -9.89 -0.78 -8.46
CA ASP A 27 -10.40 0.35 -9.26
C ASP A 27 -10.33 0.02 -10.76
N THR A 28 -9.19 -0.51 -11.22
CA THR A 28 -9.02 -0.98 -12.61
C THR A 28 -10.01 -2.09 -12.97
N LYS A 29 -10.35 -2.99 -12.03
CA LYS A 29 -11.34 -4.06 -12.27
C LYS A 29 -12.77 -3.51 -12.27
N LEU A 30 -13.09 -2.56 -11.40
CA LEU A 30 -14.37 -1.87 -11.34
C LEU A 30 -14.66 -1.17 -12.67
N THR A 31 -13.73 -0.34 -13.16
CA THR A 31 -13.89 0.37 -14.44
C THR A 31 -14.13 -0.60 -15.61
N LYS A 32 -13.50 -1.78 -15.58
CA LYS A 32 -13.74 -2.83 -16.59
C LYS A 32 -15.13 -3.44 -16.46
N ALA A 33 -15.58 -3.78 -15.25
CA ALA A 33 -16.91 -4.33 -15.00
C ALA A 33 -18.02 -3.34 -15.37
N GLU A 34 -17.85 -2.06 -15.07
CA GLU A 34 -18.75 -0.98 -15.49
C GLU A 34 -18.83 -0.89 -17.01
N SER A 35 -17.68 -0.92 -17.69
CA SER A 35 -17.60 -0.91 -19.16
C SER A 35 -18.28 -2.12 -19.79
N ASN A 36 -18.16 -3.29 -19.16
CA ASN A 36 -18.77 -4.55 -19.59
C ASN A 36 -20.25 -4.68 -19.18
N LYS A 37 -20.78 -3.74 -18.39
CA LYS A 37 -22.14 -3.78 -17.82
C LYS A 37 -22.41 -5.04 -16.99
N GLU A 38 -21.47 -5.39 -16.11
CA GLU A 38 -21.53 -6.55 -15.21
C GLU A 38 -21.90 -6.09 -13.78
N PRO A 39 -23.18 -5.84 -13.46
CA PRO A 39 -23.59 -5.16 -12.22
C PRO A 39 -23.21 -5.93 -10.95
N GLU A 40 -23.24 -7.26 -10.98
CA GLU A 40 -22.82 -8.10 -9.85
C GLU A 40 -21.33 -7.93 -9.51
N LEU A 41 -20.49 -7.76 -10.54
CA LEU A 41 -19.05 -7.52 -10.35
C LEU A 41 -18.78 -6.10 -9.89
N VAL A 42 -19.55 -5.12 -10.38
CA VAL A 42 -19.49 -3.73 -9.91
C VAL A 42 -19.73 -3.68 -8.41
N GLU A 43 -20.86 -4.21 -7.93
CA GLU A 43 -21.20 -4.23 -6.50
C GLU A 43 -20.14 -4.96 -5.66
N TYR A 44 -19.64 -6.09 -6.18
CA TYR A 44 -18.57 -6.85 -5.52
C TYR A 44 -17.28 -6.04 -5.36
N TYR A 45 -16.83 -5.35 -6.41
CA TYR A 45 -15.59 -4.56 -6.36
C TYR A 45 -15.75 -3.28 -5.52
N GLU A 46 -16.91 -2.61 -5.58
CA GLU A 46 -17.23 -1.47 -4.73
C GLU A 46 -17.18 -1.84 -3.24
N GLY A 47 -17.76 -2.99 -2.89
CA GLY A 47 -17.72 -3.52 -1.52
C GLY A 47 -16.29 -3.69 -1.01
N LYS A 48 -15.40 -4.25 -1.83
CA LYS A 48 -13.98 -4.41 -1.49
C LYS A 48 -13.24 -3.08 -1.40
N LEU A 49 -13.47 -2.17 -2.34
CA LEU A 49 -12.88 -0.82 -2.33
C LEU A 49 -13.24 -0.06 -1.06
N LYS A 50 -14.51 -0.12 -0.62
CA LYS A 50 -14.95 0.53 0.63
C LYS A 50 -14.17 0.04 1.84
N LYS A 51 -13.94 -1.28 1.96
CA LYS A 51 -13.13 -1.86 3.05
C LYS A 51 -11.67 -1.40 2.96
N LEU A 52 -11.09 -1.46 1.76
CA LEU A 52 -9.71 -1.01 1.50
C LEU A 52 -9.50 0.47 1.85
N PHE A 53 -10.45 1.35 1.51
CA PHE A 53 -10.38 2.77 1.84
C PHE A 53 -10.46 3.02 3.34
N SER A 54 -11.27 2.25 4.08
CA SER A 54 -11.33 2.32 5.55
C SER A 54 -9.97 1.97 6.16
N ILE A 55 -9.37 0.85 5.75
CA ILE A 55 -8.05 0.41 6.22
C ILE A 55 -6.97 1.45 5.84
N ARG A 56 -7.00 1.96 4.60
CA ARG A 56 -6.06 3.00 4.14
C ARG A 56 -6.12 4.25 5.01
N LYS A 57 -7.33 4.66 5.42
CA LYS A 57 -7.52 5.83 6.29
C LYS A 57 -6.87 5.62 7.65
N GLU A 58 -7.12 4.49 8.30
CA GLU A 58 -6.53 4.14 9.59
C GLU A 58 -5.00 4.10 9.52
N LEU A 59 -4.44 3.49 8.48
CA LEU A 59 -2.98 3.45 8.25
C LEU A 59 -2.39 4.84 8.01
N ASN A 60 -3.07 5.69 7.22
CA ASN A 60 -2.63 7.06 6.99
C ASN A 60 -2.60 7.88 8.29
N ASP A 61 -3.62 7.72 9.13
CA ASP A 61 -3.69 8.41 10.41
C ASP A 61 -2.58 7.94 11.36
N TYR A 62 -2.28 6.64 11.39
CA TYR A 62 -1.15 6.08 12.13
C TYR A 62 0.19 6.61 11.61
N LEU A 63 0.46 6.49 10.31
CA LEU A 63 1.72 6.94 9.70
C LEU A 63 1.94 8.44 9.88
N LYS A 64 0.87 9.24 9.83
CA LYS A 64 0.94 10.68 10.11
C LYS A 64 1.34 10.95 11.55
N LYS A 65 0.80 10.21 12.54
CA LYS A 65 1.21 10.32 13.95
C LYS A 65 2.68 9.93 14.14
N GLU A 66 3.14 8.92 13.41
CA GLU A 66 4.54 8.48 13.36
C GLU A 66 5.42 9.36 12.46
N ASN A 67 4.94 10.52 12.00
CA ASN A 67 5.66 11.46 11.14
C ASN A 67 6.32 10.82 9.90
N THR A 68 5.67 9.77 9.38
CA THR A 68 6.19 8.92 8.31
C THR A 68 5.48 9.22 7.00
N LYS A 69 6.26 9.43 5.93
CA LYS A 69 5.77 9.62 4.57
C LYS A 69 6.42 8.60 3.64
N ILE A 70 5.59 7.83 2.94
CA ILE A 70 6.01 6.91 1.87
C ILE A 70 5.95 7.69 0.55
N GLN A 71 6.96 7.54 -0.29
CA GLN A 71 7.04 8.14 -1.62
C GLN A 71 6.61 7.16 -2.72
N GLU A 72 6.57 7.67 -3.96
CA GLU A 72 6.36 6.86 -5.14
C GLU A 72 7.48 5.82 -5.29
N PHE A 73 7.12 4.68 -5.87
CA PHE A 73 8.06 3.59 -6.04
C PHE A 73 9.07 3.89 -7.14
N VAL A 74 10.26 3.32 -6.97
CA VAL A 74 11.32 3.31 -7.97
C VAL A 74 11.45 1.88 -8.50
N VAL A 75 11.52 1.74 -9.82
CA VAL A 75 11.82 0.45 -10.45
C VAL A 75 13.33 0.26 -10.45
N CYS A 76 13.82 -0.69 -9.67
CA CYS A 76 15.25 -0.98 -9.59
C CYS A 76 15.69 -1.84 -10.78
N ASP A 77 14.90 -2.87 -11.11
CA ASP A 77 15.13 -3.83 -12.19
C ASP A 77 13.83 -4.55 -12.58
N ASP A 78 13.93 -5.57 -13.42
CA ASP A 78 12.78 -6.37 -13.89
C ASP A 78 12.06 -7.11 -12.76
N MET A 79 12.75 -7.43 -11.67
CA MET A 79 12.24 -8.23 -10.56
C MET A 79 11.88 -7.39 -9.32
N PHE A 80 12.52 -6.26 -9.08
CA PHE A 80 12.41 -5.52 -7.82
C PHE A 80 11.81 -4.12 -8.00
N VAL A 81 11.14 -3.65 -6.95
CA VAL A 81 10.69 -2.27 -6.77
C VAL A 81 11.05 -1.80 -5.36
N GLU A 82 11.35 -0.52 -5.21
CA GLU A 82 11.66 0.11 -3.94
C GLU A 82 10.67 1.22 -3.63
N TYR A 83 10.24 1.31 -2.38
CA TYR A 83 9.40 2.39 -1.87
C TYR A 83 10.21 3.21 -0.86
N PRO A 84 10.75 4.37 -1.27
CA PRO A 84 11.41 5.28 -0.35
C PRO A 84 10.43 5.81 0.70
N TYR A 85 10.89 5.99 1.93
CA TYR A 85 10.12 6.59 3.00
C TYR A 85 10.98 7.48 3.89
N TYR A 86 10.33 8.46 4.50
CA TYR A 86 10.95 9.50 5.32
C TYR A 86 10.22 9.57 6.65
N ILE A 87 10.99 9.66 7.74
CA ILE A 87 10.48 9.81 9.09
C ILE A 87 11.05 11.09 9.66
N ARG A 88 10.19 12.07 9.94
CA ARG A 88 10.63 13.29 10.63
C ARG A 88 10.82 12.98 12.11
N THR A 89 12.01 13.26 12.61
CA THR A 89 12.35 13.14 14.02
C THR A 89 11.78 14.33 14.79
N LYS A 90 11.55 14.14 16.10
CA LYS A 90 11.06 15.21 16.98
C LYS A 90 12.05 16.37 17.09
N GLU A 91 13.34 16.12 16.83
CA GLU A 91 14.43 17.09 16.88
C GLU A 91 14.60 17.89 15.58
N GLY A 92 13.72 17.67 14.59
CA GLY A 92 13.74 18.41 13.31
C GLY A 92 14.59 17.76 12.21
N GLY A 93 15.28 16.65 12.49
CA GLY A 93 15.99 15.84 11.49
C GLY A 93 15.07 14.90 10.70
N ILE A 94 15.57 14.37 9.58
CA ILE A 94 14.86 13.41 8.72
C ILE A 94 15.65 12.09 8.68
N LYS A 95 14.97 10.98 8.93
CA LYS A 95 15.48 9.63 8.68
C LYS A 95 14.92 9.11 7.37
N GLU A 96 15.77 8.68 6.46
CA GLU A 96 15.39 8.15 5.16
C GLU A 96 15.60 6.64 5.14
N GLY A 97 14.69 5.90 4.52
CA GLY A 97 14.81 4.46 4.32
C GLY A 97 14.06 4.01 3.07
N GLU A 98 14.21 2.74 2.73
CA GLU A 98 13.57 2.14 1.57
C GLU A 98 12.99 0.77 1.93
N ALA A 99 11.81 0.48 1.39
CA ALA A 99 11.20 -0.84 1.44
C ALA A 99 11.33 -1.48 0.05
N ARG A 100 12.29 -2.39 -0.09
CA ARG A 100 12.51 -3.16 -1.32
C ARG A 100 11.63 -4.40 -1.34
N TYR A 101 11.01 -4.65 -2.48
CA TYR A 101 10.15 -5.81 -2.70
C TYR A 101 10.49 -6.54 -3.98
N TRP A 102 10.42 -7.87 -3.92
CA TRP A 102 10.27 -8.69 -5.12
C TRP A 102 8.85 -8.53 -5.66
N LYS A 103 8.70 -8.20 -6.94
CA LYS A 103 7.40 -7.99 -7.60
C LYS A 103 6.47 -9.20 -7.46
N ALA A 104 7.01 -10.42 -7.48
CA ALA A 104 6.20 -11.64 -7.28
C ALA A 104 5.65 -11.74 -5.85
N ALA A 105 6.45 -11.39 -4.84
CA ALA A 105 6.01 -11.36 -3.46
C ALA A 105 4.92 -10.30 -3.23
N LEU A 106 5.04 -9.10 -3.84
CA LEU A 106 3.97 -8.09 -3.78
C LEU A 106 2.66 -8.62 -4.35
N LYS A 107 2.71 -9.29 -5.51
CA LYS A 107 1.51 -9.91 -6.10
C LYS A 107 0.88 -10.94 -5.17
N LEU A 108 1.69 -11.76 -4.49
CA LEU A 108 1.20 -12.72 -3.51
C LEU A 108 0.53 -12.03 -2.31
N HIS A 109 1.18 -11.02 -1.73
CA HIS A 109 0.61 -10.25 -0.61
C HIS A 109 -0.71 -9.57 -1.00
N MET A 110 -0.78 -8.96 -2.19
CA MET A 110 -2.02 -8.39 -2.71
C MET A 110 -3.12 -9.45 -2.86
N LYS A 111 -2.79 -10.62 -3.41
CA LYS A 111 -3.74 -11.72 -3.58
C LYS A 111 -4.31 -12.15 -2.22
N ASN A 112 -3.45 -12.46 -1.27
CA ASN A 112 -3.86 -12.88 0.06
C ASN A 112 -4.73 -11.81 0.73
N LYS A 113 -4.32 -10.54 0.63
CA LYS A 113 -5.09 -9.44 1.22
C LYS A 113 -6.49 -9.31 0.64
N LEU A 114 -6.64 -9.51 -0.68
CA LEU A 114 -7.92 -9.46 -1.35
C LEU A 114 -8.81 -10.67 -1.06
N GLU A 115 -8.22 -11.83 -0.73
CA GLU A 115 -8.97 -13.03 -0.31
C GLU A 115 -9.53 -12.91 1.11
N GLU A 116 -8.86 -12.13 1.98
CA GLU A 116 -9.30 -11.85 3.35
C GLU A 116 -10.42 -10.79 3.45
N LEU A 117 -10.72 -10.07 2.37
CA LEU A 117 -11.73 -9.00 2.29
C LEU A 117 -13.06 -9.50 1.73
#